data_AF-A0A0J1EUJ2-F1
#
_entry.id   AF-A0A0J1EUJ2-F1
#
_cell.length_a   1.000
_cell.length_b   1.000
_cell.length_c   1.000
_cell.angle_alpha   90.00
_cell.angle_beta   90.00
_cell.angle_gamma   90.00
#
_symmetry.space_group_name_H-M   'P 1'
#
loop_
_entity.id
_entity.type
_entity.pdbx_description
1 polymer ?
#
loop_
_entity_poly.entity_id
_entity_poly.type
_entity_poly.pdbx_seq_one_letter_code
_entity_poly.pdbx_strand_id
1 'polypeptide(L)'
;MVMPMGDLLYELMDARQAADALDAYLAERTGGLRRLSGTLTGAGLDPEEMLEGSVYSISPLWAWISARAIELGTAPTSLTEDPTRPTWPSWARHGRLVDPHPPAETILLVDGFVSYLGQILRTAVPEATWGVGEHLIGDHPLHNRPVLAAGHHQIFLPAFPLYGAYQSAHGRSPLSGTEMLDHTRRTIDALHGLGPEATDLQEPMVTVVAEVDCFDVGLREDIAAHPGLVEQLIAELADRDGVVAVHRYGPTALTVDFPDWDELQLKLWCTLWLERHLPR
;
A
#
# COMPACT_ATOMS: atom_id res chain seq x y z
N MET A 1 3.59 -26.80 23.43
CA MET A 1 3.34 -25.37 23.65
C MET A 1 2.60 -24.87 22.42
N VAL A 2 1.28 -24.69 22.53
CA VAL A 2 0.45 -24.22 21.42
C VAL A 2 0.70 -22.72 21.33
N MET A 3 1.37 -22.25 20.28
CA MET A 3 1.42 -20.83 20.01
C MET A 3 -0.04 -20.37 19.85
N PRO A 4 -0.47 -19.25 20.47
CA PRO A 4 -1.72 -18.63 20.05
C PRO A 4 -1.65 -18.50 18.52
N MET A 5 -2.75 -18.71 17.80
CA MET A 5 -2.83 -18.37 16.38
C MET A 5 -2.59 -16.85 16.27
N GLY A 6 -1.33 -16.44 16.32
CA GLY A 6 -0.88 -15.14 15.89
C GLY A 6 -1.18 -15.07 14.42
N ASP A 7 -1.78 -13.97 14.01
CA ASP A 7 -2.16 -13.71 12.63
C ASP A 7 -0.97 -14.00 11.71
N LEU A 8 -1.07 -15.07 10.89
CA LEU A 8 -0.03 -15.39 9.91
C LEU A 8 0.11 -14.23 8.94
N LEU A 9 1.34 -13.97 8.49
CA LEU A 9 1.61 -13.01 7.42
C LEU A 9 1.01 -13.52 6.10
N TYR A 10 0.53 -12.62 5.25
CA TYR A 10 -0.06 -12.97 3.96
C TYR A 10 0.85 -13.88 3.12
N GLU A 11 2.15 -13.60 3.04
CA GLU A 11 3.10 -14.43 2.26
C GLU A 11 3.24 -15.88 2.77
N LEU A 12 2.80 -16.18 3.99
CA LEU A 12 2.89 -17.51 4.60
C LEU A 12 1.56 -18.26 4.58
N MET A 13 0.50 -17.66 4.04
CA MET A 13 -0.82 -18.27 3.99
C MET A 13 -0.92 -19.33 2.89
N ASP A 14 -1.60 -20.43 3.20
CA ASP A 14 -2.15 -21.32 2.18
C ASP A 14 -3.43 -20.72 1.55
N ALA A 15 -3.92 -21.34 0.47
CA ALA A 15 -5.09 -20.85 -0.26
C ALA A 15 -6.36 -20.75 0.61
N ARG A 16 -6.54 -21.63 1.60
CA ARG A 16 -7.70 -21.61 2.50
C ARG A 16 -7.56 -20.44 3.48
N GLN A 17 -6.38 -20.24 4.05
CA GLN A 17 -6.08 -19.14 4.95
C GLN A 17 -6.22 -17.78 4.23
N ALA A 18 -5.76 -17.67 2.98
CA ALA A 18 -5.92 -16.47 2.18
C ALA A 18 -7.39 -16.15 1.88
N ALA A 19 -8.21 -17.18 1.59
CA ALA A 19 -9.66 -17.02 1.43
C ALA A 19 -10.33 -16.57 2.74
N ASP A 20 -9.99 -17.20 3.88
CA ASP A 20 -10.48 -16.79 5.21
C ASP A 20 -10.09 -15.33 5.52
N ALA A 21 -8.88 -14.91 5.14
CA ALA A 21 -8.39 -13.55 5.33
C ALA A 21 -9.10 -12.53 4.42
N LEU A 22 -9.44 -12.91 3.17
CA LEU A 22 -10.28 -12.11 2.28
C LEU A 22 -11.67 -11.92 2.89
N ASP A 23 -12.31 -12.99 3.38
CA ASP A 23 -13.64 -12.91 4.01
C ASP A 23 -13.63 -11.99 5.23
N ALA A 24 -12.61 -12.12 6.10
CA ALA A 24 -12.43 -11.23 7.25
C ALA A 24 -12.23 -9.77 6.81
N TYR A 25 -11.36 -9.52 5.82
CA TYR A 25 -11.16 -8.18 5.26
C TYR A 25 -12.46 -7.56 4.75
N LEU A 26 -13.26 -8.31 3.98
CA LEU A 26 -14.53 -7.84 3.43
C LEU A 26 -15.57 -7.58 4.51
N ALA A 27 -15.67 -8.46 5.51
CA ALA A 27 -16.59 -8.31 6.64
C ALA A 27 -16.31 -7.03 7.46
N GLU A 28 -15.05 -6.61 7.53
CA GLU A 28 -14.64 -5.41 8.29
C GLU A 28 -14.99 -4.08 7.59
N ARG A 29 -15.19 -4.05 6.25
CA ARG A 29 -15.29 -2.79 5.47
C ARG A 29 -16.42 -1.88 5.93
N THR A 30 -17.63 -2.41 6.13
CA THR A 30 -18.77 -1.63 6.60
C THR A 30 -18.53 -1.05 8.00
N GLY A 31 -17.84 -1.81 8.86
CA GLY A 31 -17.45 -1.36 10.19
C GLY A 31 -16.40 -0.25 10.14
N GLY A 32 -15.38 -0.40 9.29
CA GLY A 32 -14.34 0.60 9.05
C GLY A 32 -14.88 1.93 8.58
N LEU A 33 -15.77 1.92 7.58
CA LEU A 33 -16.41 3.14 7.09
C LEU A 33 -17.25 3.83 8.15
N ARG A 34 -18.02 3.06 8.94
CA ARG A 34 -18.84 3.61 10.04
C ARG A 34 -17.96 4.27 11.10
N ARG A 35 -16.81 3.68 11.43
CA ARG A 35 -15.85 4.28 12.36
C ARG A 35 -15.33 5.61 11.83
N LEU A 36 -14.89 5.66 10.57
CA LEU A 36 -14.43 6.91 9.95
C LEU A 36 -15.50 8.00 9.96
N SER A 37 -16.74 7.66 9.59
CA SER A 37 -17.88 8.58 9.66
C SER A 37 -18.06 9.13 11.08
N GLY A 38 -18.03 8.28 12.11
CA GLY A 38 -18.09 8.71 13.50
C GLY A 38 -16.92 9.60 13.92
N THR A 39 -15.70 9.31 13.46
CA THR A 39 -14.52 10.15 13.73
C THR A 39 -14.63 11.52 13.07
N LEU A 40 -15.14 11.60 11.84
CA LEU A 40 -15.39 12.87 11.14
C LEU A 40 -16.41 13.71 11.90
N THR A 41 -17.54 13.11 12.32
CA THR A 41 -18.53 13.80 13.17
C THR A 41 -17.91 14.28 14.49
N GLY A 42 -17.10 13.45 15.14
CA GLY A 42 -16.40 13.82 16.38
C GLY A 42 -15.42 14.98 16.20
N ALA A 43 -14.88 15.15 15.00
CA ALA A 43 -14.03 16.28 14.62
C ALA A 43 -14.81 17.52 14.15
N GLY A 44 -16.15 17.49 14.19
CA GLY A 44 -17.01 18.60 13.75
C GLY A 44 -17.13 18.73 12.23
N LEU A 45 -16.73 17.71 11.47
CA LEU A 45 -16.92 17.64 10.02
C LEU A 45 -18.23 16.94 9.69
N ASP A 46 -18.84 17.31 8.56
CA ASP A 46 -20.03 16.63 8.05
C ASP A 46 -19.62 15.37 7.25
N PRO A 47 -19.95 14.15 7.72
CA PRO A 47 -19.62 12.94 6.98
C PRO A 47 -20.35 12.84 5.64
N GLU A 48 -21.53 13.46 5.47
CA GLU A 48 -22.26 13.42 4.20
C GLU A 48 -21.51 14.19 3.11
N GLU A 49 -20.86 15.30 3.47
CA GLU A 49 -20.01 16.08 2.58
C GLU A 49 -18.67 15.38 2.32
N MET A 50 -18.01 14.90 3.37
CA MET A 50 -16.67 14.30 3.27
C MET A 50 -16.67 12.93 2.56
N LEU A 51 -17.77 12.17 2.67
CA LEU A 51 -17.94 10.83 2.13
C LEU A 51 -19.03 10.80 1.03
N GLU A 52 -19.15 11.87 0.24
CA GLU A 52 -20.22 12.05 -0.77
C GLU A 52 -20.28 10.98 -1.88
N GLY A 53 -19.28 10.11 -1.99
CA GLY A 53 -19.22 9.03 -2.97
C GLY A 53 -18.61 9.43 -4.32
N SER A 54 -18.10 10.67 -4.46
CA SER A 54 -17.37 11.08 -5.66
C SER A 54 -15.86 10.87 -5.51
N VAL A 55 -15.20 10.60 -6.64
CA VAL A 55 -13.73 10.52 -6.70
C VAL A 55 -13.07 11.81 -6.20
N TYR A 56 -13.70 12.97 -6.37
CA TYR A 56 -13.14 14.25 -5.93
C TYR A 56 -13.10 14.39 -4.41
N SER A 57 -13.95 13.69 -3.67
CA SER A 57 -13.96 13.72 -2.21
C SER A 57 -12.72 13.05 -1.59
N ILE A 58 -11.97 12.27 -2.38
CA ILE A 58 -10.71 11.63 -1.96
C ILE A 58 -9.67 12.67 -1.50
N SER A 59 -9.52 13.76 -2.25
CA SER A 59 -8.51 14.78 -1.93
C SER A 59 -8.73 15.46 -0.57
N PRO A 60 -9.89 16.10 -0.29
CA PRO A 60 -10.11 16.73 1.00
C PRO A 60 -10.13 15.74 2.16
N LEU A 61 -10.68 14.53 1.95
CA LEU A 61 -10.68 13.48 2.98
C LEU A 61 -9.25 13.04 3.33
N TRP A 62 -8.43 12.72 2.31
CA TRP A 62 -7.06 12.29 2.53
C TRP A 62 -6.19 13.40 3.14
N ALA A 63 -6.38 14.66 2.71
CA ALA A 63 -5.69 15.79 3.32
C ALA A 63 -5.98 15.88 4.82
N TRP A 64 -7.24 15.73 5.23
CA TRP A 64 -7.60 15.69 6.65
C TRP A 64 -6.98 14.49 7.39
N ILE A 65 -7.04 13.28 6.82
CA ILE A 65 -6.43 12.08 7.42
C ILE A 65 -4.92 12.24 7.58
N SER A 66 -4.23 12.75 6.56
CA SER A 66 -2.78 12.97 6.59
C SER A 66 -2.37 14.00 7.64
N ALA A 67 -3.12 15.10 7.78
CA ALA A 67 -2.90 16.10 8.83
C ALA A 67 -3.10 15.48 10.21
N ARG A 68 -4.15 14.66 10.38
CA ARG A 68 -4.39 13.95 11.64
C ARG A 68 -3.30 12.93 11.95
N ALA A 69 -2.79 12.21 10.96
CA ALA A 69 -1.67 11.30 11.12
C ALA A 69 -0.39 12.03 11.57
N ILE A 70 -0.12 13.23 11.04
CA ILE A 70 1.00 14.08 11.49
C ILE A 70 0.81 14.49 12.96
N GLU A 71 -0.39 14.91 13.36
CA GLU A 71 -0.69 15.28 14.75
C GLU A 71 -0.53 14.12 15.74
N LEU A 72 -0.93 12.91 15.32
CA LEU A 72 -0.81 11.69 16.12
C LEU A 72 0.63 11.18 16.20
N GLY A 73 1.46 11.48 15.21
CA GLY A 73 2.86 11.12 15.16
C GLY A 73 3.07 9.60 15.06
N THR A 74 3.98 9.10 15.89
CA THR A 74 4.48 7.72 15.86
C THR A 74 4.00 6.94 17.07
N ALA A 75 3.79 5.64 16.93
CA ALA A 75 3.50 4.78 18.05
C ALA A 75 4.61 4.85 19.12
N PRO A 76 4.26 4.87 20.44
CA PRO A 76 5.24 4.99 21.51
C PRO A 76 5.96 3.69 21.84
N THR A 77 5.47 2.55 21.36
CA THR A 77 6.02 1.21 21.57
C THR A 77 6.45 0.61 20.24
N SER A 78 7.38 -0.35 20.29
CA SER A 78 7.74 -1.12 19.10
C SER A 78 6.56 -1.95 18.60
N LEU A 79 6.58 -2.29 17.32
CA LEU A 79 5.51 -3.03 16.65
C LEU A 79 5.28 -4.42 17.28
N THR A 80 6.34 -5.07 17.77
CA THR A 80 6.28 -6.40 18.40
C THR A 80 5.71 -6.35 19.82
N GLU A 81 5.75 -5.18 20.46
CA GLU A 81 5.28 -4.95 21.82
C GLU A 81 3.96 -4.17 21.87
N ASP A 82 3.44 -3.69 20.73
CA ASP A 82 2.22 -2.89 20.70
C ASP A 82 1.00 -3.74 21.14
N PRO A 83 0.39 -3.43 22.30
CA PRO A 83 -0.73 -4.19 22.83
C PRO A 83 -2.01 -4.03 22.01
N THR A 84 -2.09 -3.02 21.14
CA THR A 84 -3.25 -2.72 20.31
C THR A 84 -3.26 -3.54 19.01
N ARG A 85 -2.12 -4.11 18.59
CA ARG A 85 -1.98 -4.87 17.34
C ARG A 85 -3.08 -5.93 17.12
N PRO A 86 -3.51 -6.72 18.13
CA PRO A 86 -4.60 -7.70 17.95
C PRO A 86 -5.96 -7.08 17.58
N THR A 87 -6.15 -5.78 17.81
CA THR A 87 -7.39 -5.05 17.52
C THR A 87 -7.35 -4.30 16.18
N TRP A 88 -6.20 -4.29 15.51
CA TRP A 88 -6.03 -3.64 14.22
C TRP A 88 -6.88 -4.32 13.14
N PRO A 89 -7.18 -3.66 12.01
CA PRO A 89 -7.84 -4.30 10.87
C PRO A 89 -7.07 -5.51 10.35
N SER A 90 -7.76 -6.49 9.77
CA SER A 90 -7.14 -7.74 9.33
C SER A 90 -5.97 -7.52 8.36
N TRP A 91 -6.09 -6.55 7.44
CA TRP A 91 -5.03 -6.23 6.49
C TRP A 91 -3.73 -5.74 7.16
N ALA A 92 -3.84 -5.10 8.32
CA ALA A 92 -2.69 -4.62 9.09
C ALA A 92 -2.13 -5.73 9.98
N ARG A 93 -2.99 -6.60 10.52
CA ARG A 93 -2.57 -7.74 11.36
C ARG A 93 -1.77 -8.78 10.57
N HIS A 94 -2.26 -9.12 9.38
CA HIS A 94 -1.62 -10.06 8.43
C HIS A 94 -0.54 -9.39 7.56
N GLY A 95 -0.44 -8.06 7.62
CA GLY A 95 0.58 -7.30 6.92
C GLY A 95 1.94 -7.41 7.61
N ARG A 96 2.99 -7.52 6.79
CA ARG A 96 4.34 -7.25 7.26
C ARG A 96 4.49 -5.73 7.39
N LEU A 97 4.73 -5.29 8.62
CA LEU A 97 4.84 -3.89 9.03
C LEU A 97 6.19 -3.73 9.73
N VAL A 98 6.72 -2.51 9.78
CA VAL A 98 8.03 -2.20 10.40
C VAL A 98 7.93 -1.02 11.36
N ASP A 99 8.93 -0.86 12.21
CA ASP A 99 9.10 0.33 13.05
C ASP A 99 9.95 1.41 12.36
N PRO A 100 9.78 2.70 12.71
CA PRO A 100 8.67 3.28 13.46
C PRO A 100 7.33 3.17 12.71
N HIS A 101 6.27 2.78 13.42
CA HIS A 101 4.95 2.60 12.82
C HIS A 101 3.93 3.67 13.26
N PRO A 102 2.87 3.91 12.45
CA PRO A 102 1.77 4.79 12.85
C PRO A 102 1.01 4.21 14.05
N PRO A 103 0.53 5.04 14.99
CA PRO A 103 -0.27 4.56 16.11
C PRO A 103 -1.60 3.95 15.64
N ALA A 104 -2.21 3.10 16.47
CA ALA A 104 -3.47 2.41 16.17
C ALA A 104 -4.58 3.33 15.66
N GLU A 105 -4.67 4.55 16.20
CA GLU A 105 -5.64 5.56 15.77
C GLU A 105 -5.45 5.95 14.29
N THR A 106 -4.20 6.14 13.85
CA THR A 106 -3.88 6.39 12.44
C THR A 106 -4.21 5.17 11.57
N ILE A 107 -3.91 3.95 12.04
CA ILE A 107 -4.24 2.71 11.33
C ILE A 107 -5.77 2.58 11.13
N LEU A 108 -6.57 2.95 12.13
CA LEU A 108 -8.03 2.93 12.03
C LEU A 108 -8.58 3.99 11.07
N LEU A 109 -7.96 5.17 10.99
CA LEU A 109 -8.30 6.18 9.98
C LEU A 109 -8.02 5.66 8.57
N VAL A 110 -6.84 5.05 8.37
CA VAL A 110 -6.46 4.42 7.11
C VAL A 110 -7.44 3.31 6.73
N ASP A 111 -7.85 2.47 7.67
CA ASP A 111 -8.83 1.40 7.41
C ASP A 111 -10.19 1.92 6.94
N GLY A 112 -10.67 2.98 7.58
CA GLY A 112 -11.90 3.64 7.17
C GLY A 112 -11.79 4.26 5.78
N PHE A 113 -10.65 4.88 5.47
CA PHE A 113 -10.36 5.42 4.14
C PHE A 113 -10.30 4.32 3.08
N VAL A 114 -9.61 3.21 3.35
CA VAL A 114 -9.56 2.03 2.46
C VAL A 114 -10.96 1.49 2.19
N SER A 115 -11.82 1.45 3.22
CA SER A 115 -13.21 1.02 3.09
C SER A 115 -14.01 1.94 2.17
N TYR A 116 -13.82 3.26 2.30
CA TYR A 116 -14.43 4.27 1.43
C TYR A 116 -13.89 4.18 0.00
N LEU A 117 -12.57 4.10 -0.17
CA LEU A 117 -11.91 3.94 -1.46
C LEU A 117 -12.42 2.72 -2.22
N GLY A 118 -12.62 1.60 -1.53
CA GLY A 118 -13.23 0.40 -2.12
C GLY A 118 -14.64 0.64 -2.66
N GLN A 119 -15.44 1.51 -2.04
CA GLN A 119 -16.76 1.89 -2.57
C GLN A 119 -16.66 2.81 -3.79
N ILE A 120 -15.76 3.79 -3.74
CA ILE A 120 -15.48 4.69 -4.88
C ILE A 120 -15.05 3.89 -6.11
N LEU A 121 -14.05 3.01 -5.95
CA LEU A 121 -13.50 2.23 -7.05
C LEU A 121 -14.53 1.29 -7.66
N ARG A 122 -15.33 0.58 -6.84
CA ARG A 122 -16.39 -0.32 -7.34
C ARG A 122 -17.56 0.43 -7.99
N THR A 123 -17.77 1.70 -7.65
CA THR A 123 -18.77 2.53 -8.32
C THR A 123 -18.24 3.02 -9.67
N ALA A 124 -16.96 3.39 -9.74
CA ALA A 124 -16.30 3.86 -10.96
C ALA A 124 -15.97 2.71 -11.95
N VAL A 125 -15.77 1.50 -11.44
CA VAL A 125 -15.43 0.29 -12.19
C VAL A 125 -16.31 -0.88 -11.72
N PRO A 126 -17.58 -0.97 -12.19
CA PRO A 126 -18.54 -1.97 -11.71
C PRO A 126 -18.14 -3.43 -11.93
N GLU A 127 -17.28 -3.69 -12.91
CA GLU A 127 -16.71 -5.00 -13.22
C GLU A 127 -15.59 -5.43 -12.27
N ALA A 128 -15.07 -4.51 -11.45
CA ALA A 128 -14.02 -4.82 -10.50
C ALA A 128 -14.56 -5.70 -9.35
N THR A 129 -13.91 -6.84 -9.14
CA THR A 129 -14.30 -7.85 -8.16
C THR A 129 -13.24 -8.02 -7.08
N TRP A 130 -13.69 -8.23 -5.84
CA TRP A 130 -12.79 -8.64 -4.76
C TRP A 130 -12.37 -10.09 -4.95
N GLY A 131 -11.09 -10.36 -4.74
CA GLY A 131 -10.53 -11.70 -4.83
C GLY A 131 -9.27 -11.86 -3.99
N VAL A 132 -8.72 -13.07 -3.97
CA VAL A 132 -7.39 -13.32 -3.43
C VAL A 132 -6.38 -12.98 -4.53
N GLY A 133 -5.33 -12.25 -4.17
CA GLY A 133 -4.30 -11.88 -5.11
C GLY A 133 -3.55 -13.11 -5.59
N GLU A 134 -3.52 -13.27 -6.90
CA GLU A 134 -2.91 -14.41 -7.59
C GLU A 134 -1.99 -13.90 -8.69
N HIS A 135 -0.85 -14.54 -8.87
CA HIS A 135 0.05 -14.25 -9.98
C HIS A 135 0.77 -15.53 -10.40
N LEU A 136 1.23 -15.57 -11.65
CA LEU A 136 2.05 -16.68 -12.17
C LEU A 136 3.42 -16.79 -11.49
N ILE A 137 3.82 -15.74 -10.76
CA ILE A 137 5.09 -15.66 -10.01
C ILE A 137 4.72 -15.89 -8.56
N GLY A 138 5.28 -16.94 -7.94
CA GLY A 138 4.97 -17.31 -6.55
C GLY A 138 5.23 -16.19 -5.55
N ASP A 139 6.29 -15.40 -5.76
CA ASP A 139 6.70 -14.30 -4.87
C ASP A 139 6.10 -12.94 -5.29
N HIS A 140 4.91 -12.96 -5.89
CA HIS A 140 4.24 -11.73 -6.26
C HIS A 140 3.79 -10.95 -5.02
N PRO A 141 3.99 -9.61 -4.97
CA PRO A 141 3.69 -8.80 -3.77
C PRO A 141 2.24 -8.84 -3.33
N LEU A 142 1.34 -9.17 -4.25
CA LEU A 142 -0.08 -9.25 -3.97
C LEU A 142 -0.55 -10.67 -3.63
N HIS A 143 0.35 -11.66 -3.66
CA HIS A 143 -0.01 -13.04 -3.37
C HIS A 143 -0.68 -13.14 -2.00
N ASN A 144 -1.78 -13.89 -1.93
CA ASN A 144 -2.63 -14.11 -0.75
C ASN A 144 -3.32 -12.87 -0.15
N ARG A 145 -3.11 -11.67 -0.70
CA ARG A 145 -3.71 -10.44 -0.18
C ARG A 145 -5.13 -10.28 -0.73
N PRO A 146 -6.04 -9.61 0.00
CA PRO A 146 -7.33 -9.24 -0.55
C PRO A 146 -7.16 -8.13 -1.59
N VAL A 147 -7.42 -8.45 -2.85
CA VAL A 147 -7.26 -7.49 -3.95
C VAL A 147 -8.60 -7.12 -4.56
N LEU A 148 -8.72 -5.88 -5.03
CA LEU A 148 -9.73 -5.51 -6.00
C LEU A 148 -9.12 -5.74 -7.39
N ALA A 149 -9.82 -6.45 -8.27
CA ALA A 149 -9.28 -6.86 -9.55
C ALA A 149 -10.28 -6.64 -10.68
N ALA A 150 -9.77 -6.20 -11.84
CA ALA A 150 -10.53 -6.10 -13.08
C ALA A 150 -9.61 -6.51 -14.25
N GLY A 151 -10.06 -7.48 -15.05
CA GLY A 151 -9.25 -8.08 -16.10
C GLY A 151 -7.94 -8.65 -15.55
N HIS A 152 -6.83 -7.99 -15.89
CA HIS A 152 -5.48 -8.38 -15.55
C HIS A 152 -4.85 -7.55 -14.43
N HIS A 153 -5.53 -6.48 -14.01
CA HIS A 153 -5.03 -5.57 -13.00
C HIS A 153 -5.56 -5.96 -11.61
N GLN A 154 -4.70 -5.92 -10.60
CA GLN A 154 -5.02 -6.25 -9.21
C GLN A 154 -4.40 -5.21 -8.28
N ILE A 155 -5.15 -4.78 -7.27
CA ILE A 155 -4.68 -3.79 -6.31
C ILE A 155 -5.02 -4.20 -4.88
N PHE A 156 -4.03 -4.10 -4.00
CA PHE A 156 -4.22 -4.18 -2.56
C PHE A 156 -4.41 -2.76 -2.02
N LEU A 157 -5.66 -2.34 -1.85
CA LEU A 157 -6.02 -0.96 -1.49
C LEU A 157 -5.30 -0.38 -0.27
N PRO A 158 -5.00 -1.14 0.81
CA PRO A 158 -4.28 -0.60 1.95
C PRO A 158 -2.87 -0.08 1.66
N ALA A 159 -2.19 -0.56 0.61
CA ALA A 159 -0.77 -0.28 0.39
C ALA A 159 -0.45 1.22 0.33
N PHE A 160 -1.16 1.97 -0.53
CA PHE A 160 -0.84 3.37 -0.79
C PHE A 160 -1.22 4.30 0.38
N PRO A 161 -2.41 4.17 0.99
CA PRO A 161 -2.75 4.91 2.20
C PRO A 161 -1.82 4.59 3.39
N LEU A 162 -1.46 3.32 3.57
CA LEU A 162 -0.53 2.91 4.61
C LEU A 162 0.84 3.54 4.42
N TYR A 163 1.37 3.54 3.19
CA TYR A 163 2.61 4.23 2.86
C TYR A 163 2.57 5.71 3.27
N GLY A 164 1.48 6.41 2.93
CA GLY A 164 1.30 7.80 3.34
C GLY A 164 1.31 7.99 4.86
N ALA A 165 0.67 7.09 5.62
CA ALA A 165 0.70 7.12 7.08
C ALA A 165 2.10 6.86 7.66
N TYR A 166 2.87 5.95 7.06
CA TYR A 166 4.25 5.67 7.46
C TYR A 166 5.16 6.87 7.27
N GLN A 167 4.99 7.62 6.17
CA GLN A 167 5.78 8.84 5.96
C GLN A 167 5.64 9.81 7.15
N SER A 168 4.43 9.97 7.70
CA SER A 168 4.20 10.77 8.91
C SER A 168 4.90 10.18 10.15
N ALA A 169 4.84 8.86 10.35
CA ALA A 169 5.48 8.18 11.49
C ALA A 169 7.02 8.29 11.47
N HIS A 170 7.62 8.53 10.29
CA HIS A 170 9.04 8.82 10.12
C HIS A 170 9.36 10.33 10.11
N GLY A 171 8.40 11.21 10.43
CA GLY A 171 8.61 12.66 10.42
C GLY A 171 8.77 13.27 9.02
N ARG A 172 8.35 12.56 7.97
CA ARG A 172 8.37 13.02 6.59
C ARG A 172 7.02 13.57 6.17
N SER A 173 7.00 14.26 5.03
CA SER A 173 5.73 14.69 4.43
C SER A 173 4.96 13.48 3.90
N PRO A 174 3.72 13.24 4.37
CA PRO A 174 2.84 12.24 3.79
C PRO A 174 2.38 12.67 2.40
N LEU A 175 1.78 11.72 1.66
CA LEU A 175 1.09 12.02 0.41
C LEU A 175 0.03 13.11 0.64
N SER A 176 0.03 14.12 -0.21
CA SER A 176 -1.00 15.15 -0.23
C SER A 176 -2.34 14.61 -0.73
N GLY A 177 -3.43 15.34 -0.45
CA GLY A 177 -4.76 15.03 -0.98
C GLY A 177 -4.79 14.94 -2.51
N THR A 178 -4.07 15.84 -3.19
CA THR A 178 -3.95 15.85 -4.66
C THR A 178 -3.24 14.61 -5.18
N GLU A 179 -2.14 14.20 -4.56
CA GLU A 179 -1.42 12.99 -4.97
C GLU A 179 -2.26 11.72 -4.78
N MET A 180 -3.04 11.65 -3.69
CA MET A 180 -3.98 10.54 -3.46
C MET A 180 -5.12 10.51 -4.47
N LEU A 181 -5.66 11.68 -4.84
CA LEU A 181 -6.68 11.79 -5.90
C LEU A 181 -6.12 11.35 -7.25
N ASP A 182 -4.92 11.81 -7.61
CA ASP A 182 -4.30 11.47 -8.88
C ASP A 182 -3.94 9.98 -8.95
N HIS A 183 -3.48 9.39 -7.85
CA HIS A 183 -3.32 7.93 -7.75
C HIS A 183 -4.65 7.20 -7.93
N THR A 184 -5.70 7.62 -7.21
CA THR A 184 -7.04 6.99 -7.34
C THR A 184 -7.56 7.03 -8.77
N ARG A 185 -7.33 8.12 -9.51
CA ARG A 185 -7.71 8.22 -10.93
C ARG A 185 -6.93 7.26 -11.80
N ARG A 186 -5.61 7.16 -11.60
CA ARG A 186 -4.78 6.18 -12.33
C ARG A 186 -5.23 4.75 -12.07
N THR A 187 -5.53 4.43 -10.82
CA THR A 187 -6.08 3.12 -10.44
C THR A 187 -7.41 2.83 -11.14
N ILE A 188 -8.30 3.82 -11.27
CA ILE A 188 -9.55 3.67 -12.04
C ILE A 188 -9.24 3.39 -13.51
N ASP A 189 -8.34 4.16 -14.12
CA ASP A 189 -7.93 3.97 -15.51
C ASP A 189 -7.31 2.57 -15.72
N ALA A 190 -6.44 2.12 -14.82
CA ALA A 190 -5.78 0.82 -14.87
C ALA A 190 -6.76 -0.35 -14.72
N LEU A 191 -7.74 -0.24 -13.83
CA LEU A 191 -8.82 -1.22 -13.70
C LEU A 191 -9.72 -1.26 -14.94
N HIS A 192 -9.87 -0.14 -15.68
CA HIS A 192 -10.50 -0.10 -17.00
C HIS A 192 -9.61 -0.66 -18.13
N GLY A 193 -8.39 -1.12 -17.82
CA GLY A 193 -7.42 -1.60 -18.80
C GLY A 193 -6.74 -0.47 -19.60
N LEU A 194 -6.70 0.74 -19.05
CA LEU A 194 -6.08 1.92 -19.66
C LEU A 194 -4.76 2.26 -18.97
N GLY A 195 -3.86 2.90 -19.72
CA GLY A 195 -2.58 3.40 -19.19
C GLY A 195 -1.48 2.33 -19.08
N PRO A 196 -0.26 2.74 -18.67
CA PRO A 196 0.90 1.86 -18.62
C PRO A 196 0.72 0.68 -17.64
N GLU A 197 -0.06 0.89 -16.58
CA GLU A 197 -0.41 -0.09 -15.54
C GLU A 197 -1.27 -1.27 -16.07
N ALA A 198 -1.87 -1.13 -17.25
CA ALA A 198 -2.66 -2.16 -17.92
C ALA A 198 -1.86 -2.96 -18.98
N THR A 199 -0.60 -2.59 -19.24
CA THR A 199 0.22 -3.22 -20.30
C THR A 199 0.70 -4.62 -19.91
N ASP A 200 0.77 -5.50 -20.92
CA ASP A 200 0.86 -6.96 -20.88
C ASP A 200 1.83 -7.61 -19.85
N LEU A 201 1.37 -8.76 -19.34
CA LEU A 201 1.52 -9.31 -17.98
C LEU A 201 2.69 -10.32 -17.78
N GLN A 202 3.70 -10.33 -18.63
CA GLN A 202 4.75 -11.37 -18.48
C GLN A 202 5.82 -11.01 -17.45
N GLU A 203 6.05 -9.72 -17.18
CA GLU A 203 7.13 -9.27 -16.31
C GLU A 203 6.68 -8.12 -15.39
N PRO A 204 6.83 -8.25 -14.06
CA PRO A 204 6.49 -7.18 -13.13
C PRO A 204 7.43 -5.99 -13.36
N MET A 205 6.95 -4.75 -13.15
CA MET A 205 7.77 -3.54 -13.24
C MET A 205 9.01 -3.61 -12.33
N VAL A 206 8.84 -4.21 -11.16
CA VAL A 206 9.91 -4.41 -10.19
C VAL A 206 9.83 -5.82 -9.61
N THR A 207 10.96 -6.52 -9.62
CA THR A 207 11.23 -7.67 -8.75
C THR A 207 12.13 -7.23 -7.61
N VAL A 208 11.89 -7.75 -6.43
CA VAL A 208 12.80 -7.58 -5.28
C VAL A 208 13.02 -8.97 -4.72
N VAL A 209 14.27 -9.32 -4.44
CA VAL A 209 14.68 -10.58 -3.85
C VAL A 209 15.55 -10.26 -2.65
N ALA A 210 15.23 -10.81 -1.48
CA ALA A 210 16.09 -10.67 -0.31
C ALA A 210 17.36 -11.51 -0.47
N GLU A 211 18.52 -10.87 -0.33
CA GLU A 211 19.85 -11.48 -0.31
C GLU A 211 20.48 -11.29 1.08
N VAL A 212 21.66 -11.88 1.33
CA VAL A 212 22.34 -11.71 2.62
C VAL A 212 22.72 -10.23 2.81
N ASP A 213 22.08 -9.59 3.80
CA ASP A 213 22.26 -8.19 4.22
C ASP A 213 21.80 -7.11 3.20
N CYS A 214 21.11 -7.48 2.11
CA CYS A 214 20.62 -6.54 1.10
C CYS A 214 19.41 -7.06 0.32
N PHE A 215 18.87 -6.23 -0.56
CA PHE A 215 17.86 -6.61 -1.53
C PHE A 215 18.36 -6.46 -2.94
N ASP A 216 18.09 -7.46 -3.75
CA ASP A 216 18.31 -7.42 -5.18
C ASP A 216 17.04 -6.96 -5.90
N VAL A 217 17.11 -5.84 -6.61
CA VAL A 217 15.99 -5.17 -7.26
C VAL A 217 16.15 -5.25 -8.78
N GLY A 218 15.31 -6.04 -9.42
CA GLY A 218 15.18 -6.08 -10.87
C GLY A 218 14.12 -5.11 -11.35
N LEU A 219 14.41 -4.38 -12.42
CA LEU A 219 13.49 -3.49 -13.13
C LEU A 219 13.13 -4.15 -14.46
N ARG A 220 11.88 -4.00 -14.88
CA ARG A 220 11.45 -4.43 -16.22
C ARG A 220 12.26 -3.71 -17.31
N GLU A 221 12.53 -4.41 -18.43
CA GLU A 221 13.44 -3.90 -19.46
C GLU A 221 13.04 -2.55 -20.07
N ASP A 222 11.73 -2.30 -20.21
CA ASP A 222 11.20 -1.03 -20.73
C ASP A 222 11.51 0.17 -19.82
N ILE A 223 11.63 -0.04 -18.51
CA ILE A 223 11.97 1.01 -17.54
C ILE A 223 13.38 1.54 -17.79
N ALA A 224 14.33 0.64 -18.06
CA ALA A 224 15.71 1.01 -18.34
C ALA A 224 15.88 1.75 -19.69
N ALA A 225 14.87 1.69 -20.56
CA ALA A 225 14.88 2.42 -21.83
C ALA A 225 14.59 3.92 -21.66
N HIS A 226 14.08 4.36 -20.50
CA HIS A 226 13.79 5.77 -20.23
C HIS A 226 15.04 6.53 -19.73
N PRO A 227 15.53 7.55 -20.46
CA PRO A 227 16.76 8.25 -20.09
C PRO A 227 16.66 8.95 -18.73
N GLY A 228 17.59 8.67 -17.81
CA GLY A 228 17.69 9.34 -16.52
C GLY A 228 16.73 8.84 -15.43
N LEU A 229 15.76 7.98 -15.78
CA LEU A 229 14.74 7.52 -14.85
C LEU A 229 15.34 6.61 -13.76
N VAL A 230 16.21 5.67 -14.15
CA VAL A 230 16.87 4.75 -13.21
C VAL A 230 17.83 5.52 -12.30
N GLU A 231 18.53 6.52 -12.82
CA GLU A 231 19.41 7.38 -12.03
C GLU A 231 18.63 8.19 -10.99
N GLN A 232 17.44 8.69 -11.35
CA GLN A 232 16.56 9.38 -10.43
C GLN A 232 15.99 8.42 -9.36
N LEU A 233 15.59 7.21 -9.76
CA LEU A 233 15.15 6.15 -8.84
C LEU A 233 16.23 5.85 -7.81
N ILE A 234 17.48 5.67 -8.24
CA ILE A 234 18.62 5.41 -7.35
C ILE A 234 18.84 6.57 -6.39
N ALA A 235 18.83 7.80 -6.88
CA ALA A 235 19.05 8.98 -6.04
C ALA A 235 17.95 9.12 -4.97
N GLU A 236 16.70 8.89 -5.35
CA GLU A 236 15.57 8.98 -4.42
C GLU A 236 15.48 7.78 -3.49
N LEU A 237 15.91 6.59 -3.90
CA LEU A 237 16.10 5.46 -3.01
C LEU A 237 17.19 5.77 -2.00
N ALA A 238 18.37 6.22 -2.42
CA ALA A 238 19.50 6.47 -1.52
C ALA A 238 19.21 7.54 -0.45
N ASP A 239 18.21 8.41 -0.67
CA ASP A 239 17.78 9.44 0.28
C ASP A 239 16.72 8.94 1.29
N ARG A 240 16.31 7.67 1.25
CA ARG A 240 15.35 7.12 2.23
C ARG A 240 16.05 6.70 3.52
N ASP A 241 15.46 7.02 4.67
CA ASP A 241 15.89 6.45 5.95
C ASP A 241 15.72 4.93 5.92
N GLY A 242 16.73 4.25 6.45
CA GLY A 242 16.86 2.79 6.40
C GLY A 242 17.69 2.29 5.22
N VAL A 243 17.94 3.13 4.20
CA VAL A 243 18.85 2.79 3.11
C VAL A 243 20.27 3.06 3.55
N VAL A 244 21.11 2.04 3.50
CA VAL A 244 22.54 2.20 3.72
C VAL A 244 23.23 2.50 2.39
N ALA A 245 22.84 1.80 1.33
CA ALA A 245 23.42 1.99 0.00
C ALA A 245 22.46 1.52 -1.11
N VAL A 246 22.64 2.11 -2.30
CA VAL A 246 21.99 1.66 -3.54
C VAL A 246 23.07 1.58 -4.61
N HIS A 247 23.21 0.40 -5.21
CA HIS A 247 24.23 0.12 -6.22
C HIS A 247 23.59 -0.40 -7.49
N ARG A 248 23.80 0.28 -8.61
CA ARG A 248 23.41 -0.25 -9.92
C ARG A 248 24.45 -1.25 -10.40
N TYR A 249 24.03 -2.46 -10.74
CA TYR A 249 24.90 -3.48 -11.31
C TYR A 249 24.35 -4.05 -12.63
N GLY A 250 23.66 -3.20 -13.40
CA GLY A 250 23.19 -3.52 -14.74
C GLY A 250 22.28 -2.44 -15.29
N PRO A 251 21.81 -2.55 -16.54
CA PRO A 251 20.82 -1.62 -17.07
C PRO A 251 19.51 -1.66 -16.27
N THR A 252 19.14 -2.84 -15.77
CA THR A 252 17.86 -3.17 -15.13
C THR A 252 18.00 -3.71 -13.70
N ALA A 253 19.17 -3.61 -13.06
CA ALA A 253 19.40 -4.27 -11.77
C ALA A 253 20.09 -3.35 -10.74
N LEU A 254 19.54 -3.32 -9.53
CA LEU A 254 20.03 -2.55 -8.38
C LEU A 254 20.20 -3.47 -7.17
N THR A 255 21.26 -3.30 -6.40
CA THR A 255 21.38 -3.83 -5.03
C THR A 255 21.07 -2.71 -4.06
N VAL A 256 20.30 -3.01 -3.03
CA VAL A 256 19.76 -2.04 -2.08
C VAL A 256 20.02 -2.56 -0.67
N ASP A 257 21.01 -1.99 0.04
CA ASP A 257 21.38 -2.38 1.40
C ASP A 257 20.41 -1.72 2.40
N PHE A 258 19.68 -2.53 3.16
CA PHE A 258 18.57 -2.05 3.97
C PHE A 258 18.30 -2.91 5.22
N PRO A 259 18.69 -2.47 6.42
CA PRO A 259 18.32 -3.14 7.66
C PRO A 259 16.86 -2.91 8.09
N ASP A 260 16.23 -1.81 7.67
CA ASP A 260 14.99 -1.33 8.31
C ASP A 260 13.72 -1.49 7.45
N TRP A 261 13.84 -1.89 6.18
CA TRP A 261 12.69 -2.16 5.30
C TRP A 261 12.61 -3.64 4.96
N ASP A 262 11.40 -4.11 4.67
CA ASP A 262 11.20 -5.44 4.10
C ASP A 262 11.09 -5.43 2.57
N GLU A 263 11.18 -6.61 1.96
CA GLU A 263 11.08 -6.82 0.51
C GLU A 263 9.81 -6.18 -0.07
N LEU A 264 8.70 -6.30 0.64
CA LEU A 264 7.40 -5.80 0.21
C LEU A 264 7.41 -4.27 0.17
N GLN A 265 7.94 -3.61 1.18
CA GLN A 265 8.04 -2.16 1.25
C GLN A 265 8.93 -1.61 0.15
N LEU A 266 10.10 -2.21 -0.07
CA LEU A 266 11.00 -1.79 -1.15
C LEU A 266 10.33 -1.99 -2.52
N LYS A 267 9.68 -3.15 -2.73
CA LYS A 267 8.98 -3.46 -3.99
C LYS A 267 7.80 -2.53 -4.22
N LEU A 268 6.99 -2.26 -3.20
CA LEU A 268 5.88 -1.31 -3.26
C LEU A 268 6.40 0.10 -3.53
N TRP A 269 7.41 0.55 -2.79
CA TRP A 269 7.98 1.88 -2.99
C TRP A 269 8.50 2.06 -4.41
N CYS A 270 9.31 1.11 -4.91
CA CYS A 270 9.86 1.17 -6.26
C CYS A 270 8.74 1.16 -7.30
N THR A 271 7.75 0.27 -7.15
CA THR A 271 6.60 0.18 -8.06
C THR A 271 5.83 1.51 -8.11
N LEU A 272 5.47 2.06 -6.94
CA LEU A 272 4.75 3.33 -6.83
C LEU A 272 5.56 4.54 -7.31
N TRP A 273 6.87 4.51 -7.07
CA TRP A 273 7.78 5.54 -7.56
C TRP A 273 7.83 5.54 -9.10
N LEU A 274 7.93 4.35 -9.69
CA LEU A 274 7.96 4.17 -11.14
C LEU A 274 6.63 4.57 -11.78
N GLU A 275 5.49 4.22 -11.17
CA GLU A 275 4.17 4.69 -11.59
C GLU A 275 4.07 6.23 -11.64
N ARG A 276 4.78 6.93 -10.75
CA ARG A 276 4.77 8.40 -10.71
C ARG A 276 5.63 9.03 -11.81
N HIS A 277 6.72 8.38 -12.18
CA HIS A 277 7.78 8.98 -13.00
C HIS A 277 7.90 8.41 -14.41
N LEU A 278 7.23 7.29 -14.71
CA LEU A 278 7.22 6.74 -16.06
C LEU A 278 6.50 7.70 -17.03
N PRO A 279 7.15 8.09 -18.14
CA PRO A 279 6.53 8.87 -19.18
C PRO A 279 5.33 8.14 -19.80
N ARG A 280 4.27 8.89 -20.11
CA ARG A 280 3.09 8.39 -20.82
C ARG A 280 3.37 8.09 -22.28
#